data_AF-A0A7S0MNF0-F1
#
_entry.id   AF-A0A7S0MNF0-F1
#
_cell.length_a   1.000
_cell.length_b   1.000
_cell.length_c   1.000
_cell.angle_alpha   90.00
_cell.angle_beta   90.00
_cell.angle_gamma   90.00
#
_symmetry.space_group_name_H-M   'P 1'
#
loop_
_entity.id
_entity.type
_entity.pdbx_description
1 polymer ?
#
loop_
_entity_poly.entity_id
_entity_poly.type
_entity_poly.pdbx_seq_one_letter_code
_entity_poly.pdbx_strand_id
1 'polypeptide(L)'
;AQPIVAQGALLSAEVGFDALYFARMDWQEEEVRVAARSMDLVWRPSPSLGADAEVFTGVFPDQSYGPPPGLCFDEAQCNGGIPVMDDQCLEDGNVQGFVDLVVSTARRYANASQADPALSPVNVLFLMGSDFQYENADEWYRNLDKLIHYVNKDGRVNAFYSNPEMYTDAKYREGVTRPV
;
A
#
# COMPACT_ATOMS: atom_id res chain seq x y z
N ALA A 1 -17.22 -19.47 10.02
CA ALA A 1 -16.78 -18.35 9.17
C ALA A 1 -17.99 -17.84 8.40
N GLN A 2 -18.27 -16.53 8.45
CA GLN A 2 -19.40 -15.98 7.69
C GLN A 2 -19.12 -16.08 6.17
N PRO A 3 -20.06 -16.60 5.37
CA PRO A 3 -19.82 -17.00 3.98
C PRO A 3 -19.69 -15.83 2.98
N ILE A 4 -19.84 -14.57 3.41
CA ILE A 4 -19.94 -13.42 2.49
C ILE A 4 -18.58 -12.95 1.94
N VAL A 5 -17.45 -13.28 2.55
CA VAL A 5 -16.13 -12.83 2.05
C VAL A 5 -15.37 -13.89 1.23
N ALA A 6 -15.76 -15.16 1.33
CA ALA A 6 -15.13 -16.24 0.55
C ALA A 6 -15.46 -16.18 -0.95
N GLN A 7 -16.62 -15.64 -1.32
CA GLN A 7 -17.05 -15.58 -2.72
C GLN A 7 -16.21 -14.65 -3.58
N GLY A 8 -15.78 -13.50 -3.03
CA GLY A 8 -14.92 -12.55 -3.76
C GLY A 8 -13.55 -13.14 -4.08
N ALA A 9 -12.93 -13.80 -3.09
CA ALA A 9 -11.67 -14.51 -3.29
C ALA A 9 -11.82 -15.69 -4.25
N LEU A 10 -12.89 -16.49 -4.11
CA LEU A 10 -13.12 -17.65 -5.00
C LEU A 10 -13.33 -17.21 -6.44
N LEU A 11 -14.16 -16.19 -6.66
CA LEU A 11 -14.38 -15.66 -8.00
C LEU A 11 -13.07 -15.13 -8.58
N SER A 12 -12.29 -14.37 -7.80
CA SER A 12 -10.99 -13.84 -8.26
C SER A 12 -10.05 -14.95 -8.74
N ALA A 13 -9.93 -16.03 -7.96
CA ALA A 13 -9.13 -17.19 -8.36
C ALA A 13 -9.65 -17.83 -9.67
N GLU A 14 -10.95 -18.12 -9.75
CA GLU A 14 -11.55 -18.84 -10.89
C GLU A 14 -11.62 -18.01 -12.19
N VAL A 15 -11.63 -16.67 -12.11
CA VAL A 15 -11.54 -15.81 -13.30
C VAL A 15 -10.10 -15.56 -13.76
N GLY A 16 -9.11 -16.09 -13.02
CA GLY A 16 -7.69 -16.00 -13.35
C GLY A 16 -7.00 -14.71 -12.90
N PHE A 17 -7.44 -14.11 -11.78
CA PHE A 17 -6.68 -13.01 -11.17
C PHE A 17 -5.50 -13.55 -10.38
N ASP A 18 -4.33 -12.93 -10.56
CA ASP A 18 -3.14 -13.24 -9.76
C ASP A 18 -3.28 -12.74 -8.32
N ALA A 19 -3.96 -11.61 -8.10
CA ALA A 19 -4.10 -10.99 -6.80
C ALA A 19 -5.45 -10.30 -6.56
N LEU A 20 -5.86 -10.27 -5.30
CA LEU A 20 -6.99 -9.53 -4.77
C LEU A 20 -6.51 -8.53 -3.70
N TYR A 21 -6.95 -7.28 -3.78
CA TYR A 21 -6.63 -6.27 -2.77
C TYR A 21 -7.89 -5.59 -2.23
N PHE A 22 -7.92 -5.32 -0.92
CA PHE A 22 -9.02 -4.60 -0.29
C PHE A 22 -8.59 -3.89 1.01
N ALA A 23 -9.35 -2.86 1.39
CA ALA A 23 -9.09 -2.09 2.62
C ALA A 23 -9.93 -2.52 3.83
N ARG A 24 -11.19 -2.94 3.60
CA ARG A 24 -12.16 -3.08 4.69
C ARG A 24 -12.11 -4.49 5.28
N MET A 25 -11.70 -4.57 6.54
CA MET A 25 -11.83 -5.77 7.38
C MET A 25 -12.25 -5.36 8.80
N ASP A 26 -12.61 -6.32 9.64
CA ASP A 26 -12.87 -6.02 11.05
C ASP A 26 -11.61 -5.48 11.72
N TRP A 27 -11.71 -4.39 12.48
CA TRP A 27 -10.55 -3.74 13.09
C TRP A 27 -9.79 -4.66 14.06
N GLN A 28 -10.47 -5.61 14.72
CA GLN A 28 -9.82 -6.57 15.61
C GLN A 28 -8.98 -7.58 14.81
N GLU A 29 -9.48 -7.99 13.64
CA GLU A 29 -8.74 -8.86 12.72
C GLU A 29 -7.53 -8.13 12.13
N GLU A 30 -7.64 -6.84 11.83
CA GLU A 30 -6.50 -6.03 11.39
C GLU A 30 -5.41 -5.97 12.47
N GLU A 31 -5.77 -5.70 13.74
CA GLU A 31 -4.80 -5.68 14.85
C GLU A 31 -4.06 -7.02 14.99
N VAL A 32 -4.79 -8.13 14.90
CA VAL A 32 -4.21 -9.49 14.94
C VAL A 32 -3.25 -9.70 13.77
N ARG A 33 -3.64 -9.29 12.56
CA ARG A 33 -2.81 -9.48 11.35
C ARG A 33 -1.59 -8.60 11.33
N VAL A 34 -1.70 -7.34 11.72
CA VAL A 34 -0.56 -6.44 11.85
C VAL A 34 0.45 -7.01 12.86
N ALA A 35 -0.03 -7.50 14.01
CA ALA A 35 0.83 -8.14 15.01
C ALA A 35 1.48 -9.43 14.51
N ALA A 36 0.75 -10.23 13.73
CA ALA A 36 1.23 -11.47 13.12
C ALA A 36 1.98 -11.27 11.79
N ARG A 37 2.08 -10.03 11.32
CA ARG A 37 2.62 -9.63 10.01
C ARG A 37 1.92 -10.29 8.81
N SER A 38 0.63 -10.64 8.93
CA SER A 38 -0.13 -11.42 7.95
C SER A 38 -1.14 -10.59 7.14
N MET A 39 -0.78 -9.33 6.85
CA MET A 39 -1.57 -8.47 5.96
C MET A 39 -1.50 -8.93 4.49
N ASP A 40 -0.43 -9.64 4.10
CA ASP A 40 -0.36 -10.40 2.86
C ASP A 40 -0.59 -11.90 3.16
N LEU A 41 -1.48 -12.54 2.42
CA LEU A 41 -1.81 -13.96 2.57
C LEU A 41 -2.11 -14.64 1.23
N VAL A 42 -2.15 -15.98 1.23
CA VAL A 42 -2.72 -16.78 0.15
C VAL A 42 -4.13 -17.18 0.58
N TRP A 43 -5.16 -16.57 0.02
CA TRP A 43 -6.52 -16.90 0.42
C TRP A 43 -6.97 -18.18 -0.30
N ARG A 44 -7.28 -19.22 0.49
CA ARG A 44 -7.92 -20.46 0.01
C ARG A 44 -9.41 -20.53 0.38
N PRO A 45 -10.32 -19.97 -0.43
CA PRO A 45 -11.73 -19.80 -0.10
C PRO A 45 -12.59 -21.07 -0.20
N SER A 46 -12.13 -22.09 -0.93
CA SER A 46 -12.89 -23.32 -1.19
C SER A 46 -12.22 -24.55 -0.57
N PRO A 47 -12.83 -25.19 0.45
CA PRO A 47 -12.29 -26.43 1.01
C PRO A 47 -12.21 -27.59 0.01
N SER A 48 -13.09 -27.61 -1.01
CA SER A 48 -13.13 -28.67 -2.00
C SER A 48 -12.14 -28.49 -3.15
N LEU A 49 -11.88 -27.24 -3.56
CA LEU A 49 -10.93 -26.92 -4.63
C LEU A 49 -9.50 -26.75 -4.10
N GLY A 50 -9.36 -26.39 -2.82
CA GLY A 50 -8.06 -26.32 -2.19
C GLY A 50 -7.15 -25.31 -2.90
N ALA A 51 -5.90 -25.73 -3.17
CA ALA A 51 -4.90 -24.89 -3.83
C ALA A 51 -5.24 -24.55 -5.29
N ASP A 52 -6.17 -25.27 -5.92
CA ASP A 52 -6.57 -24.99 -7.31
C ASP A 52 -7.37 -23.67 -7.45
N ALA A 53 -7.91 -23.16 -6.34
CA ALA A 53 -8.72 -21.94 -6.29
C ALA A 53 -8.19 -20.92 -5.27
N GLU A 54 -6.87 -20.88 -5.07
CA GLU A 54 -6.23 -19.90 -4.18
C GLU A 54 -5.80 -18.63 -4.93
N VAL A 55 -5.79 -17.50 -4.23
CA VAL A 55 -5.43 -16.21 -4.79
C VAL A 55 -4.58 -15.43 -3.79
N PHE A 56 -3.52 -14.78 -4.27
CA PHE A 56 -2.77 -13.86 -3.43
C PHE A 56 -3.69 -12.74 -2.98
N THR A 57 -3.69 -12.44 -1.70
CA THR A 57 -4.54 -11.40 -1.13
C THR A 57 -3.69 -10.44 -0.32
N GLY A 58 -3.80 -9.15 -0.62
CA GLY A 58 -3.20 -8.08 0.18
C GLY A 58 -4.29 -7.24 0.83
N VAL A 59 -4.24 -7.09 2.15
CA VAL A 59 -5.09 -6.15 2.88
C VAL A 59 -4.32 -4.85 3.07
N PHE A 60 -4.96 -3.73 2.73
CA PHE A 60 -4.34 -2.42 2.93
C PHE A 60 -4.32 -2.06 4.42
N PRO A 61 -3.17 -1.59 4.96
CA PRO A 61 -3.11 -1.09 6.32
C PRO A 61 -3.97 0.16 6.52
N ASP A 62 -4.28 0.48 7.78
CA ASP A 62 -4.99 1.71 8.21
C ASP A 62 -6.49 1.73 7.90
N GLN A 63 -7.10 0.58 7.58
CA GLN A 63 -8.53 0.43 7.23
C GLN A 63 -9.00 1.40 6.13
N SER A 64 -8.08 1.85 5.28
CA SER A 64 -8.30 2.91 4.30
C SER A 64 -7.79 2.49 2.94
N TYR A 65 -8.44 3.00 1.90
CA TYR A 65 -7.92 2.94 0.53
C TYR A 65 -7.34 4.29 0.09
N GLY A 66 -7.19 5.22 1.04
CA GLY A 66 -6.64 6.56 0.85
C GLY A 66 -5.11 6.60 0.93
N PRO A 67 -4.52 7.77 0.66
CA PRO A 67 -3.10 8.00 0.91
C PRO A 67 -2.78 7.83 2.40
N PRO A 68 -1.55 7.45 2.75
CA PRO A 68 -1.12 7.48 4.13
C PRO A 68 -1.40 8.86 4.76
N PRO A 69 -1.77 8.92 6.05
CA PRO A 69 -2.08 10.18 6.71
C PRO A 69 -0.97 11.22 6.51
N GLY A 70 -1.34 12.40 6.01
CA GLY A 70 -0.41 13.49 5.71
C GLY A 70 0.14 13.52 4.28
N LEU A 71 -0.22 12.56 3.42
CA LEU A 71 0.19 12.51 2.00
C LEU A 71 -0.97 12.75 1.02
N CYS A 72 -1.90 13.61 1.39
CA CYS A 72 -3.09 13.95 0.62
C CYS A 72 -2.85 15.29 -0.10
N PHE A 73 -2.80 15.28 -1.44
CA PHE A 73 -2.44 16.44 -2.27
C PHE A 73 -3.60 16.94 -3.15
N ASP A 74 -4.83 16.69 -2.73
CA ASP A 74 -6.03 17.18 -3.38
C ASP A 74 -6.58 18.37 -2.58
N GLU A 75 -6.40 19.60 -3.06
CA GLU A 75 -6.74 20.82 -2.30
C GLU A 75 -8.16 20.78 -1.71
N ALA A 76 -9.15 20.41 -2.53
CA ALA A 76 -10.56 20.41 -2.16
C ALA A 76 -10.92 19.31 -1.14
N GLN A 77 -10.27 18.16 -1.20
CA GLN A 77 -10.58 16.98 -0.38
C GLN A 77 -9.67 16.85 0.86
N CYS A 78 -8.56 17.60 0.92
CA CYS A 78 -7.51 17.44 1.93
C CYS A 78 -7.34 18.67 2.85
N ASN A 79 -8.41 19.44 3.13
CA ASN A 79 -8.37 20.67 3.93
C ASN A 79 -7.30 21.68 3.45
N GLY A 80 -7.20 21.88 2.13
CA GLY A 80 -6.25 22.79 1.53
C GLY A 80 -4.83 22.24 1.35
N GLY A 81 -4.67 20.90 1.39
CA GLY A 81 -3.50 20.11 0.95
C GLY A 81 -2.12 20.75 1.16
N ILE A 82 -1.28 20.22 2.05
CA ILE A 82 0.06 20.79 2.27
C ILE A 82 0.97 20.39 1.09
N PRO A 83 1.44 21.31 0.23
CA PRO A 83 2.31 20.95 -0.87
C PRO A 83 3.73 20.68 -0.37
N VAL A 84 4.50 19.92 -1.13
CA VAL A 84 5.94 19.76 -0.94
C VAL A 84 6.63 21.07 -1.36
N MET A 85 7.07 21.84 -0.37
CA MET A 85 7.73 23.13 -0.52
C MET A 85 9.26 22.94 -0.45
N ASP A 86 9.88 23.00 -1.63
CA ASP A 86 11.31 22.76 -1.86
C ASP A 86 12.08 24.01 -2.33
N ASP A 87 11.41 25.14 -2.50
CA ASP A 87 12.01 26.40 -2.88
C ASP A 87 12.73 27.04 -1.68
N GLN A 88 14.06 27.10 -1.76
CA GLN A 88 14.91 27.68 -0.71
C GLN A 88 14.76 29.20 -0.56
N CYS A 89 14.14 29.87 -1.55
CA CYS A 89 13.84 31.29 -1.49
C CYS A 89 12.54 31.60 -0.75
N LEU A 90 11.74 30.58 -0.42
CA LEU A 90 10.51 30.71 0.35
C LEU A 90 10.74 30.24 1.80
N GLU A 91 9.94 30.77 2.72
CA GLU A 91 9.88 30.29 4.11
C GLU A 91 9.08 28.97 4.17
N ASP A 92 9.10 28.29 5.33
CA ASP A 92 8.31 27.07 5.58
C ASP A 92 8.66 25.84 4.73
N GLY A 93 9.93 25.67 4.39
CA GLY A 93 10.44 24.45 3.73
C GLY A 93 10.13 23.19 4.53
N ASN A 94 9.45 22.23 3.89
CA ASN A 94 8.87 21.07 4.58
C ASN A 94 9.32 19.70 4.00
N VAL A 95 10.23 19.70 3.03
CA VAL A 95 10.74 18.50 2.33
C VAL A 95 11.16 17.39 3.31
N GLN A 96 11.95 17.72 4.33
CA GLN A 96 12.45 16.71 5.26
C GLN A 96 11.32 16.03 6.04
N GLY A 97 10.27 16.77 6.41
CA GLY A 97 9.09 16.22 7.09
C GLY A 97 8.36 15.19 6.21
N PHE A 98 8.20 15.50 4.92
CA PHE A 98 7.62 14.56 3.95
C PHE A 98 8.48 13.31 3.76
N VAL A 99 9.80 13.47 3.64
CA VAL A 99 10.73 12.33 3.53
C VAL A 99 10.64 11.42 4.75
N ASP A 100 10.69 12.00 5.96
CA ASP A 100 10.59 11.23 7.20
C ASP A 100 9.22 10.54 7.36
N LEU A 101 8.14 11.18 6.90
CA LEU A 101 6.80 10.59 6.87
C LEU A 101 6.72 9.39 5.91
N VAL A 102 7.30 9.48 4.71
CA VAL A 102 7.33 8.37 3.75
C VAL A 102 8.18 7.23 4.30
N VAL A 103 9.38 7.52 4.82
CA VAL A 103 10.29 6.48 5.36
C VAL A 103 9.65 5.75 6.54
N SER A 104 9.06 6.48 7.49
CA SER A 104 8.41 5.88 8.66
C SER A 104 7.18 5.06 8.27
N THR A 105 6.34 5.56 7.36
CA THR A 105 5.18 4.82 6.84
C THR A 105 5.60 3.57 6.07
N ALA A 106 6.59 3.66 5.19
CA ALA A 106 7.07 2.52 4.40
C ALA A 106 7.59 1.40 5.30
N ARG A 107 8.35 1.75 6.35
CA ARG A 107 8.81 0.79 7.36
C ARG A 107 7.67 0.16 8.15
N ARG A 108 6.64 0.95 8.49
CA ARG A 108 5.45 0.46 9.20
C ARG A 108 4.67 -0.54 8.35
N TYR A 109 4.41 -0.22 7.09
CA TYR A 109 3.74 -1.13 6.15
C TYR A 109 4.57 -2.38 5.89
N ALA A 110 5.88 -2.23 5.72
CA ALA A 110 6.81 -3.35 5.52
C ALA A 110 6.82 -4.30 6.73
N ASN A 111 6.71 -3.77 7.95
CA ASN A 111 6.64 -4.58 9.17
C ASN A 111 5.28 -5.31 9.32
N ALA A 112 4.22 -4.85 8.66
CA ALA A 112 2.90 -5.49 8.68
C ALA A 112 2.72 -6.53 7.56
N SER A 113 3.45 -6.41 6.45
CA SER A 113 3.63 -7.50 5.47
C SER A 113 4.71 -8.46 5.97
N GLN A 114 4.63 -9.76 5.69
CA GLN A 114 5.69 -10.70 6.04
C GLN A 114 7.00 -10.35 5.32
N ALA A 115 7.79 -9.48 5.92
CA ALA A 115 9.13 -9.16 5.50
C ALA A 115 10.07 -10.14 6.20
N ASP A 116 10.73 -11.00 5.44
CA ASP A 116 11.91 -11.70 5.93
C ASP A 116 13.06 -10.69 5.96
N PRO A 117 13.65 -10.38 7.13
CA PRO A 117 14.78 -9.45 7.21
C PRO A 117 16.00 -9.87 6.38
N ALA A 118 16.10 -11.15 6.02
CA ALA A 118 17.14 -11.68 5.16
C ALA A 118 16.83 -11.55 3.65
N LEU A 119 15.57 -11.26 3.29
CA LEU A 119 15.14 -11.09 1.90
C LEU A 119 14.95 -9.59 1.60
N SER A 120 15.69 -9.11 0.62
CA SER A 120 15.65 -7.72 0.16
C SER A 120 15.50 -7.72 -1.36
N PRO A 121 14.65 -6.85 -1.94
CA PRO A 121 13.89 -5.78 -1.29
C PRO A 121 12.50 -6.20 -0.78
N VAL A 122 12.01 -5.54 0.27
CA VAL A 122 10.61 -5.61 0.73
C VAL A 122 9.81 -4.51 0.04
N ASN A 123 8.68 -4.87 -0.56
CA ASN A 123 7.84 -3.96 -1.34
C ASN A 123 6.56 -3.63 -0.57
N VAL A 124 6.20 -2.35 -0.58
CA VAL A 124 4.95 -1.84 0.00
C VAL A 124 4.23 -0.98 -1.03
N LEU A 125 2.90 -0.95 -0.96
CA LEU A 125 2.07 -0.13 -1.83
C LEU A 125 1.50 1.06 -1.05
N PHE A 126 1.65 2.26 -1.60
CA PHE A 126 0.99 3.47 -1.10
C PHE A 126 -0.15 3.80 -2.06
N LEU A 127 -1.36 3.96 -1.52
CA LEU A 127 -2.55 4.25 -2.29
C LEU A 127 -2.70 5.76 -2.42
N MET A 128 -2.07 6.36 -3.43
CA MET A 128 -2.00 7.81 -3.54
C MET A 128 -3.29 8.44 -4.09
N GLY A 129 -4.46 8.11 -3.57
CA GLY A 129 -5.76 8.63 -4.00
C GLY A 129 -6.91 8.14 -3.13
N SER A 130 -8.11 8.72 -3.27
CA SER A 130 -9.31 8.37 -2.50
C SER A 130 -10.57 8.81 -3.25
N ASP A 131 -11.73 8.82 -2.59
CA ASP A 131 -13.02 9.22 -3.15
C ASP A 131 -12.95 10.58 -3.84
N PHE A 132 -13.28 10.62 -5.13
CA PHE A 132 -13.34 11.82 -5.96
C PHE A 132 -12.07 12.69 -5.93
N GLN A 133 -10.92 12.11 -5.64
CA GLN A 133 -9.63 12.79 -5.75
C GLN A 133 -9.12 12.78 -7.19
N TYR A 134 -8.04 13.52 -7.42
CA TYR A 134 -7.48 13.85 -8.74
C TYR A 134 -8.38 14.77 -9.56
N GLU A 135 -9.18 15.64 -8.92
CA GLU A 135 -9.90 16.72 -9.63
C GLU A 135 -8.91 17.62 -10.37
N ASN A 136 -7.79 17.96 -9.71
CA ASN A 136 -6.62 18.54 -10.33
C ASN A 136 -5.43 17.58 -10.27
N ALA A 137 -5.31 16.74 -11.30
CA ALA A 137 -4.22 15.75 -11.36
C ALA A 137 -2.82 16.38 -11.38
N ASP A 138 -2.64 17.59 -11.95
CA ASP A 138 -1.33 18.27 -11.99
C ASP A 138 -0.80 18.56 -10.58
N GLU A 139 -1.68 18.88 -9.63
CA GLU A 139 -1.30 19.09 -8.23
C GLU A 139 -0.76 17.81 -7.58
N TRP A 140 -1.44 16.68 -7.79
CA TRP A 140 -0.97 15.38 -7.33
C TRP A 140 0.38 15.03 -7.92
N TYR A 141 0.51 15.06 -9.25
CA TYR A 141 1.72 14.62 -9.92
C TYR A 141 2.93 15.49 -9.58
N ARG A 142 2.77 16.82 -9.45
CA ARG A 142 3.87 17.70 -9.01
C ARG A 142 4.38 17.37 -7.61
N ASN A 143 3.48 17.13 -6.67
CA ASN A 143 3.87 16.79 -5.30
C ASN A 143 4.49 15.39 -5.23
N LEU A 144 3.95 14.42 -5.97
CA LEU A 144 4.48 13.07 -6.06
C LEU A 144 5.88 13.04 -6.70
N ASP A 145 6.13 13.82 -7.76
CA ASP A 145 7.44 13.93 -8.40
C ASP A 145 8.50 14.46 -7.41
N LYS A 146 8.18 15.52 -6.67
CA LYS A 146 9.05 16.06 -5.62
C LYS A 146 9.28 15.02 -4.52
N LEU A 147 8.22 14.36 -4.05
CA LEU A 147 8.29 13.34 -3.01
C LEU A 147 9.22 12.19 -3.42
N ILE A 148 9.03 11.64 -4.62
CA ILE A 148 9.87 10.58 -5.20
C ILE A 148 11.33 11.06 -5.31
N HIS A 149 11.56 12.26 -5.84
CA HIS A 149 12.90 12.82 -5.97
C HIS A 149 13.63 12.90 -4.63
N TYR A 150 13.02 13.53 -3.62
CA TYR A 150 13.66 13.76 -2.33
C TYR A 150 13.80 12.49 -1.49
N VAL A 151 12.82 11.59 -1.56
CA VAL A 151 12.91 10.27 -0.89
C VAL A 151 14.05 9.44 -1.49
N ASN A 152 14.17 9.39 -2.82
CA ASN A 152 15.25 8.65 -3.47
C ASN A 152 16.62 9.30 -3.26
N LYS A 153 16.67 10.64 -3.17
CA LYS A 153 17.90 11.38 -2.82
C LYS A 153 18.35 11.12 -1.39
N ASP A 154 17.40 10.99 -0.45
CA ASP A 154 17.67 10.61 0.94
C ASP A 154 18.21 9.17 1.04
N GLY A 155 17.63 8.24 0.27
CA GLY A 155 18.18 6.90 0.07
C GLY A 155 17.89 5.89 1.18
N ARG A 156 17.14 6.25 2.24
CA ARG A 156 16.69 5.27 3.25
C ARG A 156 15.66 4.27 2.71
N VAL A 157 14.92 4.65 1.68
CA VAL A 157 13.98 3.81 0.91
C VAL A 157 14.00 4.24 -0.56
N ASN A 158 13.44 3.42 -1.45
CA ASN A 158 13.25 3.75 -2.87
C ASN A 158 11.75 3.88 -3.17
N ALA A 159 11.36 5.03 -3.75
CA ALA A 159 9.99 5.36 -4.15
C ALA A 159 9.92 5.53 -5.67
N PHE A 160 8.81 5.12 -6.27
CA PHE A 160 8.56 5.22 -7.71
C PHE A 160 7.06 5.08 -7.98
N TYR A 161 6.61 5.59 -9.13
CA TYR A 161 5.25 5.30 -9.61
C TYR A 161 5.11 3.81 -9.93
N SER A 162 3.98 3.24 -9.52
CA SER A 162 3.68 1.83 -9.74
C SER A 162 2.20 1.65 -10.01
N ASN A 163 1.80 0.40 -10.21
CA ASN A 163 0.42 -0.04 -10.33
C ASN A 163 0.25 -1.39 -9.59
N PRO A 164 -0.99 -1.87 -9.38
CA PRO A 164 -1.21 -3.13 -8.67
C PRO A 164 -0.51 -4.33 -9.31
N GLU A 165 -0.48 -4.43 -10.64
CA GLU A 165 0.20 -5.52 -11.36
C GLU A 165 1.70 -5.57 -11.04
N MET A 166 2.41 -4.44 -11.17
CA MET A 166 3.83 -4.33 -10.84
C MET A 166 4.11 -4.65 -9.37
N TYR A 167 3.20 -4.26 -8.46
CA TYR A 167 3.31 -4.56 -7.04
C TYR A 167 3.11 -6.05 -6.75
N THR A 168 2.11 -6.68 -7.37
CA THR A 168 1.87 -8.13 -7.30
C THR A 168 3.09 -8.90 -7.80
N ASP A 169 3.64 -8.52 -8.95
CA ASP A 169 4.88 -9.06 -9.50
C ASP A 169 6.05 -8.97 -8.52
N ALA A 170 6.23 -7.80 -7.89
CA ALA A 170 7.27 -7.59 -6.90
C ALA A 170 7.06 -8.50 -5.68
N LYS A 171 5.82 -8.63 -5.18
CA LYS A 171 5.46 -9.52 -4.07
C LYS A 171 5.75 -10.99 -4.36
N TYR A 172 5.53 -11.45 -5.58
CA TYR A 172 5.90 -12.81 -5.98
C TYR A 172 7.42 -13.01 -6.02
N ARG A 173 8.18 -12.00 -6.45
CA ARG A 173 9.66 -12.04 -6.53
C ARG A 173 10.34 -11.96 -5.16
N GLU A 174 9.66 -11.55 -4.10
CA GLU A 174 10.21 -11.53 -2.73
C GLU A 174 10.59 -12.93 -2.23
N GLY A 175 10.02 -14.00 -2.77
CA GLY A 175 10.35 -15.37 -2.36
C GLY A 175 9.91 -15.72 -0.93
N VAL A 176 8.99 -14.95 -0.36
CA VAL A 176 8.44 -15.15 0.99
C VAL A 176 7.27 -16.13 0.95
N THR A 177 7.32 -17.15 1.81
CA THR A 177 6.17 -18.03 2.09
C THR A 177 5.15 -17.29 2.94
N ARG A 178 3.90 -17.19 2.45
CA ARG A 178 2.81 -16.46 3.09
C ARG A 178 1.82 -17.40 3.78
N PRO A 179 1.08 -16.92 4.81
CA PRO A 179 0.10 -17.74 5.50
C PRO A 179 -1.08 -18.02 4.57
N VAL A 180 -1.74 -19.17 4.79
CA VAL A 180 -2.95 -19.58 4.09
C VAL A 180 -4.16 -19.38 4.99
#